data_AF-A0A8T4X9X5-F1
#
_entry.id   AF-A0A8T4X9X5-F1
#
_cell.length_a   1.000
_cell.length_b   1.000
_cell.length_c   1.000
_cell.angle_alpha   90.00
_cell.angle_beta   90.00
_cell.angle_gamma   90.00
#
_symmetry.space_group_name_H-M   'P 1'
#
loop_
_entity.id
_entity.type
_entity.pdbx_description
1 polymer ?
#
loop_
_entity_poly.entity_id
_entity_poly.type
_entity_poly.pdbx_seq_one_letter_code
_entity_poly.pdbx_strand_id
1 'polypeptide(L)'
;MAYSIFGQVVGVRKYVNGTIEIDFYHEDEITEYKYSSNSSLDSNFPKDIAETLASTLASDICVEIYFDDNRNPTHIELEECDYDDEDDD
;
A
#
# COMPACT_ATOMS: atom_id res chain seq x y z
N MET A 1 -21.83 -0.38 1.91
CA MET A 1 -21.24 0.59 2.86
C MET A 1 -19.75 0.49 2.58
N ALA A 2 -19.09 1.57 2.15
CA ALA A 2 -17.67 1.48 1.81
C ALA A 2 -16.85 1.22 3.08
N TYR A 3 -15.97 0.23 3.04
CA TYR A 3 -15.03 -0.10 4.12
C TYR A 3 -13.65 0.40 3.66
N SER A 4 -13.08 1.37 4.38
CA SER A 4 -11.70 1.84 4.16
C SER A 4 -10.84 1.48 5.36
N ILE A 5 -9.54 1.28 5.11
CA ILE A 5 -8.53 1.11 6.14
C ILE A 5 -7.48 2.21 5.91
N PHE A 6 -7.24 3.01 6.94
CA PHE A 6 -6.20 4.04 6.95
C PHE A 6 -4.93 3.50 7.62
N GLY A 7 -3.78 3.68 6.99
CA GLY A 7 -2.51 3.20 7.52
C GLY A 7 -1.31 3.71 6.74
N GLN A 8 -0.13 3.22 7.08
CA GLN A 8 1.12 3.66 6.48
C GLN A 8 1.69 2.55 5.59
N VAL A 9 2.08 2.89 4.36
CA VAL A 9 2.93 1.98 3.59
C VAL A 9 4.37 2.17 4.06
N VAL A 10 4.88 1.17 4.76
CA VAL A 10 6.22 1.20 5.36
C VAL A 10 7.29 0.58 4.45
N GLY A 11 6.89 -0.09 3.38
CA GLY A 11 7.81 -0.68 2.42
C GLY A 11 7.16 -0.97 1.08
N VAL A 12 7.87 -0.68 -0.01
CA VAL A 12 7.51 -1.14 -1.35
C VAL A 12 8.71 -1.74 -2.05
N ARG A 13 8.56 -2.96 -2.55
CA ARG A 13 9.63 -3.73 -3.21
C ARG A 13 9.15 -4.12 -4.60
N LYS A 14 9.76 -3.53 -5.64
CA LYS A 14 9.52 -3.88 -7.03
C LYS A 14 10.64 -4.75 -7.57
N TYR A 15 10.30 -5.96 -7.98
CA TYR A 15 11.25 -6.94 -8.50
C TYR A 15 11.33 -6.88 -10.03
N VAL A 16 12.47 -7.30 -10.59
CA VAL A 16 12.72 -7.32 -12.04
C VAL A 16 11.74 -8.21 -12.82
N ASN A 17 11.12 -9.17 -12.16
CA ASN A 17 10.10 -10.06 -12.75
C ASN A 17 8.70 -9.42 -12.81
N GLY A 18 8.55 -8.17 -12.36
CA GLY A 18 7.27 -7.44 -12.33
C GLY A 18 6.41 -7.72 -11.10
N THR A 19 6.91 -8.49 -10.13
CA THR A 19 6.27 -8.62 -8.81
C THR A 19 6.47 -7.33 -8.01
N ILE A 20 5.43 -6.93 -7.28
CA ILE A 20 5.46 -5.80 -6.36
C ILE A 20 4.95 -6.31 -5.00
N GLU A 21 5.72 -6.08 -3.95
CA GLU A 21 5.35 -6.36 -2.56
C GLU A 21 5.22 -5.04 -1.81
N ILE A 22 4.20 -4.93 -0.97
CA ILE A 22 3.83 -3.73 -0.22
C ILE A 22 3.60 -4.14 1.23
N ASP A 23 4.32 -3.49 2.14
CA ASP A 23 4.14 -3.66 3.58
C ASP A 23 3.25 -2.51 4.08
N PHE A 24 2.06 -2.84 4.58
CA PHE A 24 1.09 -1.87 5.07
C PHE A 24 0.92 -2.02 6.59
N TYR A 25 1.28 -0.97 7.33
CA TYR A 25 1.15 -0.89 8.77
C TYR A 25 -0.19 -0.27 9.18
N HIS A 26 -0.95 -0.97 10.02
CA HIS A 26 -2.22 -0.53 10.58
C HIS A 26 -2.50 -1.25 11.90
N GLU A 27 -3.00 -0.54 12.92
CA GLU A 27 -3.37 -1.10 14.24
C GLU A 27 -2.30 -2.01 14.86
N ASP A 28 -1.03 -1.56 14.84
CA ASP A 28 0.14 -2.30 15.36
C ASP A 28 0.47 -3.61 14.62
N GLU A 29 -0.13 -3.85 13.45
CA GLU A 29 0.16 -5.01 12.60
C GLU A 29 0.65 -4.58 11.21
N ILE A 30 1.56 -5.38 10.63
CA ILE A 30 2.01 -5.24 9.24
C ILE A 30 1.31 -6.30 8.40
N THR A 31 0.55 -5.85 7.39
CA THR A 31 -0.06 -6.69 6.37
C THR A 31 0.75 -6.63 5.09
N GLU A 32 1.17 -7.77 4.57
CA GLU A 32 1.88 -7.88 3.30
C GLU A 32 0.91 -8.07 2.12
N TYR A 33 0.91 -7.10 1.21
CA TYR A 33 0.20 -7.16 -0.05
C TYR A 33 1.14 -7.46 -1.20
N LYS A 34 0.64 -8.20 -2.18
CA LYS A 34 1.43 -8.67 -3.31
C LYS A 34 0.66 -8.56 -4.61
N TYR A 35 1.29 -7.91 -5.57
CA TYR A 35 0.94 -7.98 -6.97
C TYR A 35 1.96 -8.81 -7.75
N SER A 36 1.49 -9.69 -8.63
CA SER A 36 2.34 -10.43 -9.57
C SER A 36 1.72 -10.46 -10.96
N SER A 37 2.54 -10.18 -11.97
CA SER A 37 2.21 -10.36 -13.38
C SER A 37 2.19 -11.83 -13.81
N ASN A 38 2.76 -12.73 -13.02
CA ASN A 38 2.68 -14.18 -13.23
C ASN A 38 1.42 -14.73 -12.57
N SER A 39 0.49 -15.26 -13.38
CA SER A 39 -0.78 -15.86 -12.95
C SER A 39 -0.64 -17.12 -12.08
N SER A 40 0.57 -17.67 -11.96
CA SER A 40 0.89 -18.81 -11.10
C SER A 40 1.30 -18.42 -9.68
N LEU A 41 1.49 -17.13 -9.41
CA LEU A 41 1.81 -16.61 -8.08
C LEU A 41 0.56 -15.97 -7.48
N ASP A 42 0.27 -16.27 -6.22
CA ASP A 42 -0.83 -15.65 -5.49
C ASP A 42 -0.64 -14.13 -5.45
N SER A 43 -1.58 -13.42 -6.07
CA SER A 43 -1.67 -11.97 -6.12
C SER A 43 -2.94 -11.59 -5.37
N ASN A 44 -2.80 -10.84 -4.29
CA ASN A 44 -3.91 -10.39 -3.44
C ASN A 44 -4.14 -8.87 -3.55
N PHE A 45 -3.37 -8.19 -4.40
CA PHE A 45 -3.40 -6.75 -4.55
C PHE A 45 -3.55 -6.33 -6.02
N PRO A 46 -4.30 -5.25 -6.33
CA PRO A 46 -4.56 -4.83 -7.69
C PRO A 46 -3.32 -4.24 -8.34
N LYS A 47 -3.13 -4.57 -9.61
CA LYS A 47 -1.99 -4.11 -10.42
C LYS A 47 -1.82 -2.59 -10.35
N ASP A 48 -2.87 -1.86 -10.73
CA ASP A 48 -2.78 -0.42 -10.98
C ASP A 48 -2.46 0.34 -9.68
N ILE A 49 -2.99 -0.15 -8.55
CA ILE A 49 -2.68 0.37 -7.22
C ILE A 49 -1.23 0.05 -6.85
N ALA A 50 -0.79 -1.19 -7.04
CA ALA A 50 0.58 -1.59 -6.72
C ALA A 50 1.64 -0.81 -7.53
N GLU A 51 1.39 -0.62 -8.83
CA GLU A 51 2.27 0.14 -9.70
C GLU A 51 2.30 1.62 -9.34
N THR A 52 1.16 2.19 -8.94
CA THR A 52 1.08 3.58 -8.44
C THR A 52 1.91 3.74 -7.17
N LEU A 53 1.70 2.87 -6.17
CA LEU A 53 2.46 2.88 -4.92
C LEU A 53 3.96 2.74 -5.16
N ALA A 54 4.38 1.77 -5.97
CA ALA A 54 5.79 1.58 -6.30
C ALA A 54 6.43 2.74 -7.07
N SER A 55 5.63 3.56 -7.76
CA SER A 55 6.11 4.72 -8.50
C SER A 55 6.12 6.00 -7.65
N THR A 56 5.25 6.08 -6.63
CA THR A 56 5.07 7.27 -5.80
C THR A 56 5.88 7.23 -4.50
N LEU A 57 6.00 6.05 -3.85
CA LEU A 57 6.63 5.89 -2.52
C LEU A 57 8.17 5.85 -2.53
N ALA A 58 8.79 6.63 -3.42
CA ALA A 58 10.19 7.02 -3.24
C ALA A 58 10.35 8.08 -2.12
N SER A 59 9.25 8.49 -1.48
CA SER A 59 9.15 9.51 -0.43
C SER A 59 8.18 9.03 0.67
N ASP A 60 8.33 9.57 1.87
CA ASP A 60 7.52 9.24 3.06
C ASP A 60 6.03 9.64 2.91
N ILE A 61 5.23 8.73 2.38
CA ILE A 61 3.83 8.97 1.99
C ILE A 61 2.92 7.97 2.71
N CYS A 62 1.84 8.48 3.27
CA CYS A 62 0.77 7.74 3.91
C CYS A 62 -0.29 7.38 2.87
N VAL A 63 -0.92 6.22 3.02
CA VAL A 63 -1.79 5.64 1.98
C VAL A 63 -3.09 5.18 2.60
N GLU A 64 -4.21 5.69 2.09
CA GLU A 64 -5.54 5.19 2.43
C GLU A 64 -6.03 4.24 1.34
N ILE A 65 -6.38 3.01 1.70
CA ILE A 65 -6.86 1.98 0.77
C ILE A 65 -8.36 1.76 0.98
N TYR A 66 -9.11 1.86 -0.11
CA TYR A 66 -10.57 1.73 -0.11
C TYR A 66 -11.02 0.40 -0.70
N PHE A 67 -11.91 -0.29 0.00
CA PHE A 67 -12.38 -1.62 -0.37
C PHE A 67 -13.87 -1.61 -0.76
N ASP A 68 -14.23 -2.50 -1.70
CA ASP A 68 -15.62 -2.78 -2.03
C ASP A 68 -16.32 -3.63 -0.95
N ASP A 69 -17.62 -3.90 -1.13
CA ASP A 69 -18.41 -4.74 -0.20
C ASP A 69 -17.90 -6.20 -0.14
N ASN A 70 -17.04 -6.63 -1.07
CA ASN A 70 -16.39 -7.95 -1.11
C ASN A 70 -14.99 -7.94 -0.48
N ARG A 71 -14.56 -6.82 0.12
CA ARG A 71 -13.19 -6.60 0.66
C ARG A 71 -12.10 -6.65 -0.40
N ASN A 72 -12.43 -6.40 -1.66
CA ASN A 72 -11.42 -6.19 -2.69
C ASN A 72 -11.00 -4.72 -2.69
N PRO A 73 -9.69 -4.41 -2.69
CA PRO A 73 -9.21 -3.04 -2.84
C PRO A 73 -9.59 -2.46 -4.21
N THR A 74 -10.03 -1.20 -4.23
CA THR A 74 -10.62 -0.53 -5.40
C THR A 74 -9.89 0.74 -5.80
N HIS A 75 -9.56 1.61 -4.84
CA HIS A 75 -8.76 2.80 -5.08
C HIS A 75 -7.88 3.12 -3.86
N ILE A 76 -6.94 4.04 -4.07
CA ILE A 76 -6.09 4.58 -3.03
C ILE A 76 -6.07 6.10 -3.05
N GLU A 77 -5.90 6.69 -1.89
CA GLU A 77 -5.55 8.10 -1.73
C GLU A 77 -4.17 8.19 -1.07
N LEU A 78 -3.41 9.21 -1.45
CA LEU A 78 -2.03 9.42 -1.03
C LEU A 78 -1.94 10.78 -0.35
N GLU A 79 -1.34 10.80 0.84
CA GLU A 79 -1.07 12.02 1.61
C GLU A 79 0.40 11.99 2.04
N GLU A 80 1.08 13.14 2.05
CA GLU A 80 2.39 13.20 2.69
C GLU A 80 2.20 12.88 4.18
N CYS A 81 2.94 11.91 4.72
CA CYS A 81 2.84 11.67 6.16
C CYS A 81 3.34 12.94 6.85
N ASP A 82 2.48 13.64 7.59
CA ASP A 82 2.94 14.68 8.52
C ASP A 82 3.76 13.96 9.60
N TYR A 83 5.09 13.97 9.42
CA TYR A 83 5.97 13.86 10.55
C TYR A 83 5.76 15.16 11.32
N ASP A 84 5.01 15.09 12.41
CA ASP A 84 5.08 16.13 13.42
C ASP A 84 6.55 16.12 13.88
N ASP A 85 7.35 16.99 13.27
CA ASP A 85 8.71 17.34 13.66
C ASP A 85 8.60 18.07 15.01
N GLU A 86 8.11 17.38 16.04
CA GLU A 86 8.36 17.77 17.43
C GLU A 86 9.80 17.34 17.76
N ASP A 87 10.75 18.04 17.13
CA ASP A 87 12.03 18.40 17.74
C ASP A 87 11.71 19.17 19.05
N ASP A 88 11.57 18.45 20.18
CA ASP A 88 11.68 19.04 21.53
C ASP A 88 12.71 18.26 22.37
N ASP A 89 13.92 18.83 22.41
CA ASP A 89 15.12 18.64 23.26
C ASP A 89 16.17 17.54 22.92
#